data_AF-A0A2H5QL98-F1
#
_entry.id   AF-A0A2H5QL98-F1
#
_cell.length_a   1.000
_cell.length_b   1.000
_cell.length_c   1.000
_cell.angle_alpha   90.00
_cell.angle_beta   90.00
_cell.angle_gamma   90.00
#
_symmetry.space_group_name_H-M   'P 1'
#
loop_
_entity.id
_entity.type
_entity.pdbx_description
1 polymer ?
#
loop_
_entity_poly.entity_id
_entity_poly.type
_entity_poly.pdbx_seq_one_letter_code
_entity_poly.pdbx_strand_id
1 'polypeptide(L)'
;ETDGVAILHYKMPILPCNTRREGDFTCPNDCISQLPYEILVDVLSCLSMKEAARTTILSSRWRYLWNSFTGCLNFEKPLTMAYLEAKAHLGLEAEPLARERFMFMSWVNQVLGSHHGQLMEGLRICFDVDYNNNDIDKWVQFAVEKKVQKLELDFSGVRYDCYERSSGQYTFPSHLFRCSSFRSLTSLRLANVGVSGEVLEHLLSYCTVEALSVKESLCLTSLKLFGPSLKLKYLELYVAGLKDLEIHLPNLISFKEPLHYVNRNIHPHTTTISMVESVTVANVPNLVDVSFGYSLSDYIMNNLCQLNSFLVQLKALNVRPLLSPAPNKVPRNFTKGKSCTHEFAEEKESEGKYDGKRKEMEHERQLGLNLQRLCWKNSITCYFEGTF
;
A
#
# COMPACT_ATOMS: atom_id res chain seq x y z
N GLU A 1 13.42 26.74 32.58
CA GLU A 1 12.64 27.78 31.88
C GLU A 1 13.15 27.81 30.44
N THR A 2 12.50 26.98 29.59
CA THR A 2 11.70 27.40 28.40
C THR A 2 12.58 27.95 27.28
N ASP A 3 12.47 27.58 26.01
CA ASP A 3 11.64 26.70 25.20
C ASP A 3 12.34 26.75 23.84
N GLY A 4 12.57 25.63 23.15
CA GLY A 4 13.35 25.72 21.91
C GLY A 4 13.38 24.51 21.00
N VAL A 5 12.52 23.51 21.21
CA VAL A 5 12.46 22.35 20.30
C VAL A 5 11.15 22.39 19.52
N ALA A 6 11.23 23.09 18.39
CA ALA A 6 10.55 22.79 17.13
C ALA A 6 9.11 22.23 17.20
N ILE A 7 8.15 23.03 17.68
CA ILE A 7 6.72 22.84 17.38
C ILE A 7 6.40 23.70 16.14
N LEU A 8 6.73 23.22 14.94
CA LEU A 8 6.46 23.94 13.69
C LEU A 8 5.76 23.15 12.58
N HIS A 9 5.18 21.97 12.85
CA HIS A 9 4.63 21.15 11.77
C HIS A 9 3.10 20.96 11.72
N TYR A 10 2.32 21.47 12.70
CA TYR A 10 0.84 21.41 12.66
C TYR A 10 0.15 22.77 12.49
N LYS A 11 0.79 23.72 11.82
CA LYS A 11 0.12 24.95 11.36
C LYS A 11 -0.45 24.76 9.96
N MET A 12 -1.37 23.81 9.79
CA MET A 12 -2.53 24.07 8.95
C MET A 12 -3.45 24.90 9.85
N PRO A 13 -3.61 26.21 9.62
CA PRO A 13 -4.24 27.08 10.58
C PRO A 13 -5.74 26.80 10.61
N ILE A 14 -6.18 25.89 11.46
CA ILE A 14 -7.43 26.13 12.19
C ILE A 14 -7.00 26.97 13.40
N LEU A 15 -6.64 28.24 13.13
CA LEU A 15 -6.38 29.21 14.20
C LEU A 15 -7.74 29.62 14.78
N PRO A 16 -8.01 29.41 16.08
CA PRO A 16 -8.82 30.36 16.82
C PRO A 16 -7.88 31.52 17.23
N CYS A 17 -7.58 32.44 16.31
CA CYS A 17 -6.96 33.70 16.68
C CYS A 17 -8.01 34.80 16.68
N ASN A 18 -8.63 34.97 17.85
CA ASN A 18 -9.19 36.25 18.29
C ASN A 18 -8.07 37.29 18.32
N THR A 19 -7.82 37.95 17.20
CA THR A 19 -7.29 39.31 17.22
C THR A 19 -8.11 40.12 16.22
N ARG A 20 -9.10 40.84 16.73
CA ARG A 20 -9.62 42.04 16.04
C ARG A 20 -8.42 42.97 15.86
N ARG A 21 -7.85 43.00 14.65
CA ARG A 21 -7.17 44.20 14.18
C ARG A 21 -8.23 45.00 13.44
N GLU A 22 -8.84 45.94 14.16
CA GLU A 22 -9.50 47.09 13.55
C GLU A 22 -8.44 47.82 12.73
N GLY A 23 -8.63 47.82 11.43
CA GLY A 23 -7.66 48.25 10.43
C GLY A 23 -8.15 47.77 9.08
N ASP A 24 -9.25 48.37 8.65
CA ASP A 24 -9.91 48.14 7.37
C ASP A 24 -8.99 48.57 6.21
N PHE A 25 -8.12 47.66 5.78
CA PHE A 25 -7.53 47.69 4.45
C PHE A 25 -8.35 46.78 3.55
N THR A 26 -9.59 47.19 3.28
CA THR A 26 -10.34 46.69 2.13
C THR A 26 -9.57 47.05 0.87
N CYS A 27 -8.82 46.10 0.31
CA CYS A 27 -8.38 46.19 -1.08
C CYS A 27 -9.65 46.36 -1.92
N PRO A 28 -9.85 47.47 -2.66
CA PRO A 28 -11.17 47.85 -3.16
C PRO A 28 -11.79 46.91 -4.19
N ASN A 29 -11.13 45.81 -4.58
CA ASN A 29 -11.65 44.84 -5.53
C ASN A 29 -10.99 43.46 -5.33
N ASP A 30 -11.32 42.74 -4.26
CA ASP A 30 -11.10 41.28 -4.23
C ASP A 30 -12.14 40.61 -5.15
N CYS A 31 -11.88 40.70 -6.47
CA CYS A 31 -12.77 40.17 -7.51
C CYS A 31 -12.98 38.66 -7.38
N ILE A 32 -12.00 37.95 -6.80
CA ILE A 32 -12.11 36.50 -6.65
C ILE A 32 -13.08 36.17 -5.51
N SER A 33 -12.98 36.84 -4.36
CA SER A 33 -13.95 36.66 -3.26
C SER A 33 -15.39 37.08 -3.62
N GLN A 34 -15.58 37.87 -4.68
CA GLN A 34 -16.91 38.22 -5.21
C GLN A 34 -17.55 37.12 -6.06
N LEU A 35 -16.79 36.09 -6.48
CA LEU A 35 -17.32 34.98 -7.25
C LEU A 35 -18.38 34.20 -6.43
N PRO A 36 -19.38 33.59 -7.10
CA PRO A 36 -20.31 32.67 -6.48
C PRO A 36 -19.62 31.59 -5.65
N TYR A 37 -20.29 31.14 -4.59
CA TYR A 37 -19.74 30.19 -3.64
C TYR A 37 -19.30 28.88 -4.32
N GLU A 38 -20.11 28.42 -5.27
CA GLU A 38 -19.90 27.20 -6.03
C GLU A 38 -18.60 27.26 -6.84
N ILE A 39 -18.35 28.39 -7.52
CA ILE A 39 -17.12 28.60 -8.28
C ILE A 39 -15.89 28.60 -7.37
N LEU A 40 -16.01 29.16 -6.16
CA LEU A 40 -14.91 29.15 -5.20
C LEU A 40 -14.60 27.74 -4.68
N VAL A 41 -15.63 26.93 -4.46
CA VAL A 41 -15.47 25.50 -4.11
C VAL A 41 -14.83 24.74 -5.27
N ASP A 42 -15.22 25.02 -6.52
CA ASP A 42 -14.62 24.40 -7.70
C ASP A 42 -13.14 24.79 -7.84
N VAL A 43 -12.80 26.07 -7.63
CA VAL A 43 -11.39 26.52 -7.58
C VAL A 43 -10.62 25.79 -6.49
N LEU A 44 -11.18 25.66 -5.28
CA LEU A 44 -10.55 24.89 -4.21
C LEU A 44 -10.36 23.43 -4.59
N SER A 45 -11.31 22.80 -5.28
CA SER A 45 -11.24 21.39 -5.68
C SER A 45 -10.06 21.08 -6.62
N CYS A 46 -9.58 22.09 -7.35
CA CYS A 46 -8.43 21.98 -8.23
C CYS A 46 -7.09 22.07 -7.50
N LEU A 47 -7.09 22.37 -6.20
CA LEU A 47 -5.90 22.52 -5.38
C LEU A 47 -5.65 21.26 -4.54
N SER A 48 -4.38 21.03 -4.18
CA SER A 48 -4.09 20.08 -3.12
C SER A 48 -4.67 20.54 -1.78
N MET A 49 -4.90 19.60 -0.86
CA MET A 49 -5.31 19.89 0.53
C MET A 49 -4.46 21.02 1.14
N LYS A 50 -3.14 20.98 0.94
CA LYS A 50 -2.22 21.96 1.53
C LYS A 50 -2.34 23.35 0.90
N GLU A 51 -2.57 23.42 -0.40
CA GLU A 51 -2.76 24.68 -1.12
C GLU A 51 -4.12 25.31 -0.81
N ALA A 52 -5.19 24.52 -0.81
CA ALA A 52 -6.52 24.97 -0.44
C ALA A 52 -6.59 25.42 1.03
N ALA A 53 -5.83 24.80 1.94
CA ALA A 53 -5.73 25.32 3.31
C ALA A 53 -4.96 26.65 3.39
N ARG A 54 -4.01 26.91 2.48
CA ARG A 54 -3.29 28.20 2.43
C ARG A 54 -4.17 29.34 1.94
N THR A 55 -5.19 29.08 1.13
CA THR A 55 -6.10 30.15 0.67
C THR A 55 -6.90 30.77 1.82
N THR A 56 -6.98 30.11 2.98
CA THR A 56 -7.66 30.63 4.19
C THR A 56 -7.16 32.00 4.67
N ILE A 57 -5.94 32.39 4.26
CA ILE A 57 -5.36 33.70 4.60
C ILE A 57 -5.78 34.82 3.63
N LEU A 58 -6.39 34.49 2.48
CA LEU A 58 -6.73 35.47 1.44
C LEU A 58 -7.85 36.40 1.90
N SER A 59 -8.91 35.87 2.53
CA SER A 59 -9.98 36.66 3.13
C SER A 59 -10.75 35.84 4.17
N SER A 60 -11.64 36.50 4.93
CA SER A 60 -12.54 35.81 5.86
C SER A 60 -13.43 34.79 5.15
N ARG A 61 -13.82 35.06 3.89
CA ARG A 61 -14.63 34.14 3.08
C ARG A 61 -13.86 32.85 2.77
N TRP A 62 -12.62 32.97 2.30
CA TRP A 62 -11.77 31.81 2.01
C TRP A 62 -11.41 30.98 3.23
N ARG A 63 -11.35 31.62 4.42
CA ARG A 63 -11.13 30.90 5.68
C ARG A 63 -12.18 29.84 5.96
N TYR A 64 -13.46 30.16 5.72
CA TYR A 64 -14.56 29.23 5.97
C TYR A 64 -14.85 28.30 4.78
N LEU A 65 -14.49 28.72 3.56
CA LEU A 65 -14.63 27.89 2.35
C LEU A 65 -13.85 26.57 2.43
N TRP A 66 -12.71 26.57 3.13
CA TRP A 66 -11.89 25.37 3.37
C TRP A 66 -12.70 24.19 3.94
N ASN A 67 -13.67 24.46 4.81
CA ASN A 67 -14.51 23.43 5.42
C ASN A 67 -15.45 22.72 4.41
N SER A 68 -15.54 23.24 3.18
CA SER A 68 -16.33 22.70 2.08
C SER A 68 -15.46 22.21 0.92
N PHE A 69 -14.16 22.01 1.15
CA PHE A 69 -13.23 21.45 0.18
C PHE A 69 -13.72 20.08 -0.33
N THR A 70 -13.82 19.92 -1.65
CA THR A 70 -14.34 18.71 -2.30
C THR A 70 -13.25 17.84 -2.91
N GLY A 71 -11.99 18.25 -2.87
CA GLY A 71 -10.86 17.45 -3.34
C GLY A 71 -10.46 16.32 -2.37
N CYS A 72 -9.25 15.81 -2.53
CA CYS A 72 -8.73 14.73 -1.69
C CYS A 72 -8.09 15.25 -0.39
N LEU A 73 -8.62 14.88 0.78
CA LEU A 73 -7.94 15.11 2.05
C LEU A 73 -6.84 14.07 2.23
N ASN A 74 -5.59 14.53 2.31
CA ASN A 74 -4.40 13.67 2.39
C ASN A 74 -3.63 13.90 3.69
N PHE A 75 -3.79 12.97 4.63
CA PHE A 75 -3.13 12.93 5.92
C PHE A 75 -1.95 11.97 5.86
N GLU A 76 -0.81 12.48 5.42
CA GLU A 76 0.45 11.77 5.41
C GLU A 76 1.23 12.00 6.69
N LYS A 77 1.95 10.95 7.09
CA LYS A 77 2.93 10.99 8.16
C LYS A 77 3.87 12.21 8.01
N PRO A 78 3.95 13.08 9.03
CA PRO A 78 4.82 14.23 8.98
C PRO A 78 6.29 13.85 9.17
N LEU A 79 7.19 14.66 8.62
CA LEU A 79 8.65 14.45 8.73
C LEU A 79 9.11 14.41 10.19
N THR A 80 8.48 15.20 11.07
CA THR A 80 8.76 15.18 12.52
C THR A 80 8.51 13.80 13.12
N MET A 81 7.38 13.18 12.79
CA MET A 81 7.05 11.83 13.26
C MET A 81 8.02 10.79 12.69
N ALA A 82 8.37 10.88 11.41
CA ALA A 82 9.38 10.01 10.79
C ALA A 82 10.75 10.11 11.49
N TYR A 83 11.16 11.32 11.85
CA TYR A 83 12.39 11.57 12.59
C TYR A 83 12.34 11.01 14.02
N LEU A 84 11.23 11.21 14.73
CA LEU A 84 11.02 10.70 16.07
C LEU A 84 10.96 9.17 16.10
N GLU A 85 10.33 8.55 15.11
CA GLU A 85 10.40 7.10 14.88
C GLU A 85 11.85 6.66 14.74
N ALA A 86 12.62 7.23 13.80
CA ALA A 86 14.01 6.86 13.59
C ALA A 86 14.86 6.97 14.87
N LYS A 87 14.56 7.95 15.74
CA LYS A 87 15.16 8.05 17.07
C LYS A 87 14.72 6.95 18.03
N ALA A 88 13.42 6.69 18.11
CA ALA A 88 12.89 5.61 18.96
C ALA A 88 13.51 4.26 18.62
N HIS A 89 13.72 3.99 17.31
CA HIS A 89 14.42 2.79 16.82
C HIS A 89 15.88 2.70 17.30
N LEU A 90 16.54 3.83 17.59
CA LEU A 90 17.89 3.85 18.16
C LEU A 90 17.89 3.66 19.69
N GLY A 91 16.75 3.29 20.29
CA GLY A 91 16.57 3.15 21.74
C GLY A 91 16.49 4.49 22.48
N LEU A 92 16.23 5.59 21.76
CA LEU A 92 16.01 6.91 22.36
C LEU A 92 14.55 7.07 22.80
N GLU A 93 14.29 8.03 23.69
CA GLU A 93 12.99 8.28 24.33
C GLU A 93 11.77 8.14 23.39
N ALA A 94 10.81 7.28 23.76
CA ALA A 94 9.60 7.00 22.98
C ALA A 94 8.43 7.97 23.24
N GLU A 95 8.47 8.74 24.35
CA GLU A 95 7.42 9.68 24.74
C GLU A 95 7.15 10.76 23.66
N PRO A 96 8.18 11.39 23.05
CA PRO A 96 7.94 12.44 22.06
C PRO A 96 7.20 11.92 20.82
N LEU A 97 7.44 10.66 20.43
CA LEU A 97 6.78 10.03 19.30
C LEU A 97 5.30 9.77 19.59
N ALA A 98 4.98 9.21 20.76
CA ALA A 98 3.59 8.97 21.17
C ALA A 98 2.80 10.29 21.22
N ARG A 99 3.42 11.35 21.77
CA ARG A 99 2.82 12.69 21.79
C ARG A 99 2.58 13.24 20.39
N GLU A 100 3.55 13.10 19.48
CA GLU A 100 3.42 13.54 18.10
C GLU A 100 2.29 12.81 17.36
N ARG A 101 2.17 11.49 17.53
CA ARG A 101 1.04 10.70 17.00
C ARG A 101 -0.30 11.19 17.52
N PHE A 102 -0.41 11.42 18.83
CA PHE A 102 -1.63 11.93 19.45
C PHE A 102 -2.02 13.30 18.89
N MET A 103 -1.05 14.21 18.75
CA MET A 103 -1.29 15.55 18.18
C MET A 103 -1.75 15.47 16.72
N PHE A 104 -1.13 14.59 15.93
CA PHE A 104 -1.53 14.36 14.54
C PHE A 104 -2.94 13.80 14.44
N MET A 105 -3.25 12.78 15.25
CA MET A 105 -4.57 12.15 15.30
C MET A 105 -5.66 13.14 15.71
N SER A 106 -5.39 13.98 16.72
CA SER A 106 -6.29 15.06 17.15
C SER A 106 -6.53 16.06 16.02
N TRP A 107 -5.49 16.42 15.27
CA TRP A 107 -5.61 17.28 14.10
C TRP A 107 -6.45 16.65 12.98
N VAL A 108 -6.24 15.37 12.66
CA VAL A 108 -7.09 14.63 11.71
C VAL A 108 -8.55 14.72 12.14
N ASN A 109 -8.84 14.37 13.39
CA ASN A 109 -10.19 14.42 13.95
C ASN A 109 -10.82 15.82 13.86
N GLN A 110 -10.03 16.87 14.14
CA GLN A 110 -10.49 18.25 14.04
C GLN A 110 -10.87 18.63 12.62
N VAL A 111 -10.02 18.30 11.63
CA VAL A 111 -10.27 18.61 10.22
C VAL A 111 -11.52 17.90 9.72
N LEU A 112 -11.65 16.59 10.00
CA LEU A 112 -12.82 15.80 9.61
C LEU A 112 -14.09 16.32 10.30
N GLY A 113 -14.02 16.66 11.59
CA GLY A 113 -15.15 17.20 12.35
C GLY A 113 -15.62 18.59 11.89
N SER A 114 -14.73 19.41 11.32
CA SER A 114 -15.06 20.73 10.78
C SER A 114 -15.63 20.71 9.37
N HIS A 115 -15.62 19.56 8.69
CA HIS A 115 -15.96 19.50 7.26
C HIS A 115 -17.48 19.45 7.04
N HIS A 116 -18.01 20.39 6.27
CA HIS A 116 -19.44 20.56 5.99
C HIS A 116 -19.84 20.24 4.54
N GLY A 117 -18.87 19.97 3.65
CA GLY A 117 -19.16 19.59 2.27
C GLY A 117 -19.94 18.26 2.16
N GLN A 118 -20.72 18.09 1.08
CA GLN A 118 -21.55 16.90 0.89
C GLN A 118 -20.88 15.78 0.08
N LEU A 119 -19.92 16.13 -0.78
CA LEU A 119 -19.23 15.22 -1.68
C LEU A 119 -17.73 15.48 -1.62
N MET A 120 -16.95 14.41 -1.70
CA MET A 120 -15.49 14.49 -1.68
C MET A 120 -14.86 13.53 -2.69
N GLU A 121 -13.77 13.96 -3.30
CA GLU A 121 -12.98 13.13 -4.21
C GLU A 121 -12.36 11.95 -3.44
N GLY A 122 -11.73 12.21 -2.30
CA GLY A 122 -11.07 11.16 -1.55
C GLY A 122 -10.66 11.49 -0.12
N LEU A 123 -10.42 10.43 0.63
CA LEU A 123 -9.83 10.44 1.95
C LEU A 123 -8.62 9.50 1.96
N ARG A 124 -7.46 10.05 2.29
CA ARG A 124 -6.21 9.31 2.41
C ARG A 124 -5.62 9.56 3.79
N ILE A 125 -5.43 8.49 4.57
CA ILE A 125 -4.86 8.51 5.90
C ILE A 125 -3.71 7.50 5.93
N CYS A 126 -2.48 8.00 5.98
CA CYS A 126 -1.25 7.23 5.81
C CYS A 126 -0.24 7.56 6.91
N PHE A 127 -0.40 6.91 8.06
CA PHE A 127 0.52 6.96 9.19
C PHE A 127 0.22 5.80 10.14
N ASP A 128 1.17 5.45 10.99
CA ASP A 128 1.00 4.40 11.98
C ASP A 128 0.11 4.88 13.14
N VAL A 129 -1.04 4.21 13.29
CA VAL A 129 -2.05 4.55 14.30
C VAL A 129 -1.98 3.55 15.44
N ASP A 130 -2.05 4.04 16.68
CA ASP A 130 -2.30 3.17 17.83
C ASP A 130 -3.73 2.65 17.76
N TYR A 131 -3.92 1.31 17.79
CA TYR A 131 -5.17 0.61 17.44
C TYR A 131 -6.33 0.81 18.45
N ASN A 132 -6.65 2.07 18.78
CA ASN A 132 -7.93 2.44 19.35
C ASN A 132 -8.95 2.53 18.21
N ASN A 133 -9.75 1.47 18.07
CA ASN A 133 -10.68 1.27 16.95
C ASN A 133 -11.68 2.42 16.73
N ASN A 134 -12.07 3.16 17.78
CA ASN A 134 -13.19 4.11 17.72
C ASN A 134 -12.95 5.32 16.80
N ASP A 135 -11.72 5.83 16.70
CA ASP A 135 -11.47 6.99 15.84
C ASP A 135 -11.33 6.58 14.36
N ILE A 136 -10.72 5.42 14.10
CA ILE A 136 -10.65 4.87 12.75
C ILE A 136 -12.07 4.56 12.24
N ASP A 137 -12.95 4.01 13.09
CA ASP A 137 -14.37 3.82 12.75
C ASP A 137 -15.05 5.14 12.35
N LYS A 138 -14.79 6.23 13.06
CA LYS A 138 -15.30 7.56 12.69
C LYS A 138 -14.74 8.04 11.36
N TRP A 139 -13.48 7.74 11.04
CA TRP A 139 -12.88 8.11 9.74
C TRP A 139 -13.51 7.34 8.59
N VAL A 140 -13.78 6.05 8.78
CA VAL A 140 -14.49 5.23 7.78
C VAL A 140 -15.93 5.72 7.63
N GLN A 141 -16.61 6.00 8.74
CA GLN A 141 -17.96 6.55 8.74
C GLN A 141 -18.02 7.91 8.02
N PHE A 142 -17.04 8.79 8.26
CA PHE A 142 -16.89 10.05 7.55
C PHE A 142 -16.75 9.81 6.03
N ALA A 143 -15.93 8.84 5.61
CA ALA A 143 -15.75 8.51 4.20
C ALA A 143 -17.07 8.05 3.54
N VAL A 144 -17.88 7.27 4.26
CA VAL A 144 -19.22 6.85 3.83
C VAL A 144 -20.15 8.06 3.69
N GLU A 145 -20.23 8.91 4.72
CA GLU A 145 -21.11 10.08 4.75
C GLU A 145 -20.81 11.07 3.63
N LYS A 146 -19.52 11.27 3.34
CA LYS A 146 -19.04 12.16 2.27
C LYS A 146 -19.02 11.50 0.89
N LYS A 147 -19.44 10.24 0.79
CA LYS A 147 -19.53 9.45 -0.45
C LYS A 147 -18.23 9.50 -1.25
N VAL A 148 -17.10 9.30 -0.57
CA VAL A 148 -15.78 9.43 -1.20
C VAL A 148 -15.62 8.48 -2.38
N GLN A 149 -14.90 8.93 -3.41
CA GLN A 149 -14.60 8.08 -4.56
C GLN A 149 -13.32 7.28 -4.34
N LYS A 150 -12.36 7.82 -3.59
CA LYS A 150 -11.08 7.19 -3.27
C LYS A 150 -10.91 7.11 -1.75
N LEU A 151 -10.75 5.90 -1.23
CA LEU A 151 -10.43 5.67 0.18
C LEU A 151 -9.09 4.94 0.28
N GLU A 152 -8.15 5.54 1.00
CA GLU A 152 -6.84 4.94 1.31
C GLU A 152 -6.58 5.01 2.81
N LEU A 153 -6.50 3.84 3.44
CA LEU A 153 -6.09 3.67 4.83
C LEU A 153 -4.81 2.85 4.83
N ASP A 154 -3.70 3.51 5.15
CA ASP A 154 -2.40 2.88 5.26
C ASP A 154 -1.85 3.11 6.67
N PHE A 155 -1.92 2.05 7.48
CA PHE A 155 -1.40 2.05 8.83
C PHE A 155 -0.09 1.27 8.93
N SER A 156 0.59 1.05 7.80
CA SER A 156 1.92 0.44 7.82
C SER A 156 2.91 1.40 8.49
N GLY A 157 3.49 0.95 9.59
CA GLY A 157 4.63 1.63 10.21
C GLY A 157 5.92 1.22 9.49
N VAL A 158 6.96 2.03 9.62
CA VAL A 158 8.31 1.60 9.22
C VAL A 158 8.75 0.56 10.25
N ARG A 159 8.46 -0.72 9.98
CA ARG A 159 8.77 -1.83 10.89
C ARG A 159 10.28 -2.07 10.89
N TYR A 160 11.00 -1.53 11.86
CA TYR A 160 12.38 -1.99 12.12
C TYR A 160 12.53 -2.79 13.43
N ASP A 161 11.53 -2.79 14.31
CA ASP A 161 11.64 -3.46 15.60
C ASP A 161 10.71 -4.66 15.72
N CYS A 162 11.34 -5.82 15.81
CA CYS A 162 10.81 -7.10 16.23
C CYS A 162 10.67 -7.16 17.76
N TYR A 163 9.84 -6.33 18.38
CA TYR A 163 9.33 -6.58 19.73
C TYR A 163 7.92 -5.98 19.88
N GLU A 164 6.94 -6.89 19.92
CA GLU A 164 5.63 -6.75 20.57
C GLU A 164 4.90 -5.41 20.43
N ARG A 165 4.36 -5.14 19.24
CA ARG A 165 2.96 -4.70 19.23
C ARG A 165 2.08 -5.93 19.27
N SER A 166 1.75 -6.38 20.47
CA SER A 166 0.67 -7.34 20.77
C SER A 166 -0.71 -6.79 20.41
N SER A 167 -0.79 -5.59 19.83
CA SER A 167 -2.02 -4.97 19.39
C SER A 167 -2.31 -5.40 17.95
N GLY A 168 -3.37 -6.19 17.80
CA GLY A 168 -3.85 -6.68 16.50
C GLY A 168 -4.17 -5.53 15.54
N GLN A 169 -4.34 -5.86 14.26
CA GLN A 169 -4.73 -4.88 13.26
C GLN A 169 -6.12 -4.32 13.51
N TYR A 170 -6.32 -3.06 13.16
CA TYR A 170 -7.67 -2.50 13.03
C TYR A 170 -8.47 -3.37 12.06
N THR A 171 -9.61 -3.89 12.53
CA THR A 171 -10.49 -4.70 11.69
C THR A 171 -11.49 -3.79 11.00
N PHE A 172 -11.49 -3.80 9.68
CA PHE A 172 -12.37 -2.97 8.88
C PHE A 172 -13.84 -3.29 9.20
N PRO A 173 -14.68 -2.28 9.44
CA PRO A 173 -15.99 -2.45 10.06
C PRO A 173 -16.97 -3.15 9.12
N SER A 174 -17.16 -4.45 9.35
CA SER A 174 -18.02 -5.31 8.52
C SER A 174 -19.49 -4.89 8.51
N HIS A 175 -19.94 -4.14 9.52
CA HIS A 175 -21.32 -3.65 9.63
C HIS A 175 -21.63 -2.47 8.70
N LEU A 176 -20.63 -1.69 8.27
CA LEU A 176 -20.84 -0.55 7.36
C LEU A 176 -21.21 -0.97 5.93
N PHE A 177 -21.07 -2.27 5.61
CA PHE A 177 -21.40 -2.84 4.31
C PHE A 177 -22.84 -3.30 4.15
N ARG A 178 -23.68 -3.19 5.19
CA ARG A 178 -25.09 -3.65 5.12
C ARG A 178 -25.98 -2.80 4.21
N CYS A 179 -25.49 -1.68 3.69
CA CYS A 179 -26.23 -0.78 2.81
C CYS A 179 -25.28 -0.17 1.76
N SER A 180 -25.83 0.49 0.76
CA SER A 180 -25.19 1.23 -0.35
C SER A 180 -24.20 2.35 0.03
N SER A 181 -23.57 2.26 1.20
CA SER A 181 -22.66 3.20 1.87
C SER A 181 -21.47 3.61 1.00
N PHE A 182 -20.96 2.72 0.15
CA PHE A 182 -19.80 2.97 -0.72
C PHE A 182 -20.15 2.98 -2.21
N ARG A 183 -21.39 3.32 -2.59
CA ARG A 183 -21.83 3.31 -4.00
C ARG A 183 -20.96 4.18 -4.92
N SER A 184 -20.39 5.26 -4.40
CA SER A 184 -19.51 6.18 -5.15
C SER A 184 -18.03 5.73 -5.19
N LEU A 185 -17.65 4.69 -4.44
CA LEU A 185 -16.27 4.27 -4.30
C LEU A 185 -15.78 3.60 -5.59
N THR A 186 -14.67 4.13 -6.12
CA THR A 186 -13.99 3.65 -7.33
C THR A 186 -12.60 3.10 -7.02
N SER A 187 -11.96 3.56 -5.94
CA SER A 187 -10.64 3.09 -5.50
C SER A 187 -10.63 2.83 -4.01
N LEU A 188 -10.23 1.62 -3.61
CA LEU A 188 -10.04 1.22 -2.21
C LEU A 188 -8.60 0.71 -2.02
N ARG A 189 -7.86 1.35 -1.11
CA ARG A 189 -6.53 0.92 -0.72
C ARG A 189 -6.46 0.73 0.80
N LEU A 190 -6.10 -0.47 1.22
CA LEU A 190 -5.99 -0.86 2.63
C LEU A 190 -4.60 -1.46 2.84
N ALA A 191 -3.83 -0.92 3.78
CA ALA A 191 -2.52 -1.43 4.14
C ALA A 191 -2.38 -1.51 5.66
N ASN A 192 -1.95 -2.68 6.17
CA ASN A 192 -1.92 -3.01 7.59
C ASN A 192 -3.31 -2.87 8.28
N VAL A 193 -4.37 -3.22 7.54
CA VAL A 193 -5.77 -3.21 7.99
C VAL A 193 -6.34 -4.62 7.86
N GLY A 194 -6.94 -5.14 8.94
CA GLY A 194 -7.59 -6.43 8.97
C GLY A 194 -8.90 -6.41 8.18
N VAL A 195 -8.97 -7.14 7.07
CA VAL A 195 -10.19 -7.29 6.27
C VAL A 195 -10.26 -8.72 5.77
N SER A 196 -11.42 -9.38 5.90
CA SER A 196 -11.61 -10.75 5.40
C SER A 196 -12.04 -10.76 3.94
N GLY A 197 -11.89 -11.91 3.28
CA GLY A 197 -12.38 -12.12 1.91
C GLY A 197 -13.87 -11.85 1.78
N GLU A 198 -14.67 -12.41 2.69
CA GLU A 198 -16.14 -12.24 2.72
C GLU A 198 -16.55 -10.76 2.73
N VAL A 199 -15.84 -9.93 3.49
CA VAL A 199 -16.11 -8.49 3.57
C VAL A 199 -15.79 -7.80 2.24
N LEU A 200 -14.65 -8.13 1.62
CA LEU A 200 -14.26 -7.59 0.31
C LEU A 200 -15.22 -8.03 -0.79
N GLU A 201 -15.59 -9.31 -0.82
CA GLU A 201 -16.52 -9.88 -1.79
C GLU A 201 -17.90 -9.20 -1.69
N HIS A 202 -18.39 -9.02 -0.46
CA HIS A 202 -19.63 -8.29 -0.23
C HIS A 202 -19.52 -6.83 -0.68
N LEU A 203 -18.47 -6.12 -0.31
CA LEU A 203 -18.22 -4.73 -0.72
C LEU A 203 -18.23 -4.60 -2.25
N LEU A 204 -17.46 -5.44 -2.94
CA LEU A 204 -17.31 -5.42 -4.39
C LEU A 204 -18.63 -5.72 -5.11
N SER A 205 -19.52 -6.51 -4.52
CA SER A 205 -20.82 -6.82 -5.11
C SER A 205 -21.78 -5.61 -5.18
N TYR A 206 -21.62 -4.61 -4.30
CA TYR A 206 -22.48 -3.42 -4.24
C TYR A 206 -21.81 -2.14 -4.74
N CYS A 207 -20.48 -2.13 -4.89
CA CYS A 207 -19.71 -0.95 -5.24
C CYS A 207 -19.22 -0.99 -6.69
N THR A 208 -18.83 0.17 -7.21
CA THR A 208 -18.28 0.30 -8.58
C THR A 208 -16.76 0.37 -8.60
N VAL A 209 -16.11 -0.29 -7.62
CA VAL A 209 -14.66 -0.26 -7.43
C VAL A 209 -13.95 -0.76 -8.68
N GLU A 210 -13.09 0.09 -9.23
CA GLU A 210 -12.22 -0.20 -10.37
C GLU A 210 -10.80 -0.56 -9.93
N ALA A 211 -10.36 -0.07 -8.76
CA ALA A 211 -9.05 -0.35 -8.20
C ALA A 211 -9.14 -0.82 -6.74
N LEU A 212 -8.63 -2.02 -6.47
CA LEU A 212 -8.52 -2.58 -5.12
C LEU A 212 -7.06 -2.86 -4.80
N SER A 213 -6.60 -2.39 -3.65
CA SER A 213 -5.28 -2.71 -3.10
C SER A 213 -5.43 -3.17 -1.65
N VAL A 214 -4.97 -4.37 -1.32
CA VAL A 214 -4.94 -4.88 0.05
C VAL A 214 -3.52 -5.36 0.36
N LYS A 215 -2.88 -4.73 1.35
CA LYS A 215 -1.50 -5.01 1.76
C LYS A 215 -1.45 -5.33 3.25
N GLU A 216 -0.66 -6.32 3.60
CA GLU A 216 -0.38 -6.72 4.97
C GLU A 216 -1.64 -6.95 5.82
N SER A 217 -2.72 -7.51 5.25
CA SER A 217 -3.91 -7.84 6.05
C SER A 217 -3.77 -9.20 6.73
N LEU A 218 -3.92 -9.28 8.05
CA LEU A 218 -3.82 -10.54 8.79
C LEU A 218 -5.11 -11.37 8.73
N CYS A 219 -6.24 -10.77 8.35
CA CYS A 219 -7.55 -11.43 8.30
C CYS A 219 -7.87 -12.01 6.91
N LEU A 220 -7.08 -11.69 5.88
CA LEU A 220 -7.34 -12.09 4.50
C LEU A 220 -6.70 -13.45 4.20
N THR A 221 -7.43 -14.52 4.49
CA THR A 221 -6.96 -15.90 4.26
C THR A 221 -7.45 -16.51 2.95
N SER A 222 -8.64 -16.11 2.49
CA SER A 222 -9.22 -16.54 1.22
C SER A 222 -9.86 -15.34 0.53
N LEU A 223 -9.76 -15.27 -0.80
CA LEU A 223 -10.42 -14.23 -1.59
C LEU A 223 -10.93 -14.81 -2.91
N LYS A 224 -12.23 -14.69 -3.15
CA LYS A 224 -12.87 -15.20 -4.36
C LYS A 224 -13.60 -14.10 -5.11
N LEU A 225 -13.11 -13.75 -6.29
CA LEU A 225 -13.63 -12.67 -7.10
C LEU A 225 -14.30 -13.21 -8.35
N PHE A 226 -15.63 -13.24 -8.36
CA PHE A 226 -16.42 -13.77 -9.48
C PHE A 226 -17.31 -12.72 -10.14
N GLY A 227 -17.36 -12.78 -11.48
CA GLY A 227 -18.50 -12.32 -12.24
C GLY A 227 -18.25 -11.07 -13.09
N PRO A 228 -18.93 -10.96 -14.26
CA PRO A 228 -18.77 -9.84 -15.18
C PRO A 228 -19.33 -8.51 -14.65
N SER A 229 -20.15 -8.55 -13.60
CA SER A 229 -20.72 -7.36 -12.96
C SER A 229 -19.69 -6.54 -12.19
N LEU A 230 -18.56 -7.15 -11.80
CA LEU A 230 -17.49 -6.45 -11.13
C LEU A 230 -16.74 -5.55 -12.13
N LYS A 231 -16.63 -4.26 -11.80
CA LYS A 231 -15.91 -3.25 -12.60
C LYS A 231 -14.41 -3.21 -12.31
N LEU A 232 -13.91 -4.15 -11.53
CA LEU A 232 -12.53 -4.18 -11.07
C LEU A 232 -11.56 -4.35 -12.25
N LYS A 233 -10.67 -3.37 -12.42
CA LYS A 233 -9.64 -3.32 -13.46
C LYS A 233 -8.24 -3.54 -12.90
N TYR A 234 -8.00 -3.07 -11.67
CA TYR A 234 -6.69 -3.11 -11.02
C TYR A 234 -6.80 -3.79 -9.67
N LEU A 235 -6.02 -4.85 -9.47
CA LEU A 235 -5.95 -5.59 -8.22
C LEU A 235 -4.50 -5.64 -7.73
N GLU A 236 -4.25 -5.10 -6.54
CA GLU A 236 -2.99 -5.21 -5.81
C GLU A 236 -3.18 -6.03 -4.54
N LEU A 237 -2.47 -7.15 -4.37
CA LEU A 237 -2.54 -7.98 -3.16
C LEU A 237 -1.14 -8.28 -2.63
N TYR A 238 -0.86 -7.97 -1.37
CA TYR A 238 0.35 -8.41 -0.67
C TYR A 238 -0.04 -8.90 0.72
N VAL A 239 -0.19 -10.21 0.90
CA VAL A 239 -0.83 -10.79 2.09
C VAL A 239 -0.10 -12.08 2.47
N ALA A 240 0.59 -12.06 3.61
CA ALA A 240 1.40 -13.21 4.05
C ALA A 240 0.57 -14.45 4.43
N GLY A 241 -0.68 -14.28 4.85
CA GLY A 241 -1.57 -15.34 5.32
C GLY A 241 -2.56 -15.87 4.27
N LEU A 242 -2.42 -15.47 3.01
CA LEU A 242 -3.35 -15.87 1.94
C LEU A 242 -3.14 -17.35 1.59
N LYS A 243 -4.19 -18.15 1.71
CA LYS A 243 -4.22 -19.58 1.39
C LYS A 243 -4.86 -19.85 0.05
N ASP A 244 -6.00 -19.21 -0.22
CA ASP A 244 -6.82 -19.46 -1.41
C ASP A 244 -7.11 -18.15 -2.15
N LEU A 245 -6.80 -18.13 -3.45
CA LEU A 245 -7.10 -17.01 -4.32
C LEU A 245 -7.80 -17.50 -5.59
N GLU A 246 -9.03 -17.06 -5.81
CA GLU A 246 -9.80 -17.36 -7.02
C GLU A 246 -10.18 -16.06 -7.74
N ILE A 247 -9.73 -15.90 -8.97
CA ILE A 247 -9.99 -14.70 -9.79
C ILE A 247 -10.66 -15.11 -11.09
N HIS A 248 -11.92 -14.69 -11.26
CA HIS A 248 -12.74 -14.85 -12.45
C HIS A 248 -13.34 -13.50 -12.88
N LEU A 249 -12.47 -12.61 -13.35
CA LEU A 249 -12.78 -11.20 -13.61
C LEU A 249 -12.52 -10.80 -15.07
N PRO A 250 -13.55 -10.75 -15.93
CA PRO A 250 -13.33 -10.45 -17.35
C PRO A 250 -12.85 -9.02 -17.60
N ASN A 251 -13.12 -8.09 -16.68
CA ASN A 251 -12.72 -6.69 -16.78
C ASN A 251 -11.33 -6.40 -16.18
N LEU A 252 -10.66 -7.40 -15.61
CA LEU A 252 -9.36 -7.21 -14.95
C LEU A 252 -8.27 -6.94 -16.00
N ILE A 253 -7.57 -5.82 -15.81
CA ILE A 253 -6.50 -5.34 -16.70
C ILE A 253 -5.13 -5.65 -16.09
N SER A 254 -4.99 -5.48 -14.77
CA SER A 254 -3.73 -5.68 -14.08
C SER A 254 -3.91 -6.35 -12.73
N PHE A 255 -3.06 -7.34 -12.46
CA PHE A 255 -2.95 -8.00 -11.17
C PHE A 255 -1.51 -7.89 -10.68
N LYS A 256 -1.30 -7.34 -9.48
CA LYS A 256 0.03 -7.13 -8.93
C LYS A 256 0.12 -7.61 -7.50
N GLU A 257 1.16 -8.35 -7.21
CA GLU A 257 1.68 -8.49 -5.87
C GLU A 257 2.88 -7.54 -5.73
N PRO A 258 2.69 -6.37 -5.06
CA PRO A 258 3.72 -5.35 -4.97
C PRO A 258 4.89 -5.79 -4.08
N LEU A 259 6.05 -5.20 -4.38
CA LEU A 259 7.28 -5.41 -3.65
C LEU A 259 7.21 -4.70 -2.31
N HIS A 260 7.35 -5.43 -1.21
CA HIS A 260 7.83 -4.82 0.02
C HIS A 260 9.33 -5.04 0.10
N TYR A 261 10.09 -3.96 0.22
CA TYR A 261 11.51 -4.05 0.59
C TYR A 261 11.55 -4.55 2.03
N VAL A 262 11.65 -5.87 2.22
CA VAL A 262 12.15 -6.40 3.48
C VAL A 262 13.59 -5.92 3.57
N ASN A 263 13.85 -4.97 4.47
CA ASN A 263 15.21 -4.55 4.76
C ASN A 263 16.00 -5.81 5.17
N ARG A 264 16.95 -6.24 4.34
CA ARG A 264 17.70 -7.51 4.47
C ARG A 264 18.49 -7.66 5.78
N ASN A 265 18.47 -6.63 6.63
CA ASN A 265 19.11 -6.62 7.95
C ASN A 265 18.18 -7.12 9.08
N ILE A 266 16.89 -7.34 8.82
CA ILE A 266 15.98 -8.03 9.74
C ILE A 266 16.06 -9.52 9.41
N HIS A 267 16.39 -10.32 10.42
CA HIS A 267 16.77 -11.73 10.35
C HIS A 267 16.09 -12.56 9.23
N PRO A 268 16.86 -13.31 8.42
CA PRO A 268 16.34 -14.19 7.35
C PRO A 268 15.60 -15.44 7.87
N HIS A 269 15.07 -15.41 9.10
CA HIS A 269 14.43 -16.54 9.77
C HIS A 269 12.90 -16.42 9.85
N THR A 270 12.31 -15.30 9.45
CA THR A 270 10.87 -15.19 9.17
C THR A 270 10.63 -15.05 7.67
N THR A 271 11.32 -15.88 6.88
CA THR A 271 10.88 -16.17 5.52
C THR A 271 9.65 -17.05 5.67
N THR A 272 8.48 -16.43 5.84
CA THR A 272 7.22 -17.16 5.90
C THR A 272 7.12 -17.97 4.62
N ILE A 273 7.31 -19.27 4.72
CA ILE A 273 7.03 -20.22 3.65
C ILE A 273 5.64 -19.86 3.13
N SER A 274 5.51 -19.62 1.83
CA SER A 274 4.24 -19.39 1.17
C SER A 274 3.21 -20.40 1.69
N MET A 275 2.21 -19.94 2.44
CA MET A 275 1.08 -20.74 2.92
C MET A 275 -0.01 -20.87 1.86
N VAL A 276 0.27 -20.48 0.63
CA VAL A 276 -0.67 -20.50 -0.49
C VAL A 276 -0.94 -21.96 -0.87
N GLU A 277 -2.17 -22.40 -0.65
CA GLU A 277 -2.66 -23.75 -0.95
C GLU A 277 -3.22 -23.79 -2.38
N SER A 278 -3.94 -22.75 -2.81
CA SER A 278 -4.55 -22.69 -4.13
C SER A 278 -4.58 -21.28 -4.74
N VAL A 279 -4.20 -21.18 -6.02
CA VAL A 279 -4.38 -19.97 -6.83
C VAL A 279 -4.97 -20.36 -8.16
N THR A 280 -6.16 -19.82 -8.46
CA THR A 280 -6.84 -20.00 -9.74
C THR A 280 -7.11 -18.64 -10.35
N VAL A 281 -6.55 -18.40 -11.54
CA VAL A 281 -6.83 -17.20 -12.33
C VAL A 281 -7.33 -17.65 -13.68
N ALA A 282 -8.63 -17.47 -13.94
CA ALA A 282 -9.27 -17.90 -15.17
C ALA A 282 -10.32 -16.89 -15.62
N ASN A 283 -10.76 -16.98 -16.88
CA ASN A 283 -11.73 -16.05 -17.46
C ASN A 283 -11.32 -14.56 -17.30
N VAL A 284 -10.06 -14.25 -17.61
CA VAL A 284 -9.46 -12.90 -17.55
C VAL A 284 -8.95 -12.45 -18.94
N PRO A 285 -9.81 -12.36 -19.97
CA PRO A 285 -9.43 -12.03 -21.34
C PRO A 285 -8.71 -10.68 -21.52
N ASN A 286 -8.93 -9.72 -20.62
CA ASN A 286 -8.36 -8.37 -20.70
C ASN A 286 -7.09 -8.18 -19.87
N LEU A 287 -6.58 -9.24 -19.22
CA LEU A 287 -5.43 -9.17 -18.34
C LEU A 287 -4.14 -9.00 -19.14
N VAL A 288 -3.47 -7.86 -19.00
CA VAL A 288 -2.28 -7.51 -19.78
C VAL A 288 -1.00 -7.38 -18.94
N ASP A 289 -1.13 -7.13 -17.64
CA ASP A 289 0.00 -6.86 -16.75
C ASP A 289 -0.15 -7.67 -15.46
N VAL A 290 0.77 -8.62 -15.25
CA VAL A 290 0.76 -9.49 -14.07
C VAL A 290 2.10 -9.43 -13.35
N SER A 291 2.05 -9.24 -12.03
CA SER A 291 3.22 -9.31 -11.15
C SER A 291 2.96 -10.28 -10.01
N PHE A 292 3.81 -11.29 -9.89
CA PHE A 292 3.87 -12.20 -8.75
C PHE A 292 5.10 -11.89 -7.91
N GLY A 293 4.88 -11.49 -6.68
CA GLY A 293 5.89 -11.18 -5.68
C GLY A 293 6.20 -12.41 -4.84
N TYR A 294 6.74 -12.21 -3.63
CA TYR A 294 7.29 -13.30 -2.83
C TYR A 294 6.26 -14.37 -2.43
N SER A 295 5.02 -14.01 -2.11
CA SER A 295 4.06 -14.99 -1.60
C SER A 295 3.45 -15.86 -2.72
N LEU A 296 3.23 -15.31 -3.92
CA LEU A 296 2.63 -16.07 -5.03
C LEU A 296 3.67 -16.62 -6.03
N SER A 297 4.89 -16.08 -6.06
CA SER A 297 5.91 -16.50 -7.03
C SER A 297 6.24 -17.99 -6.95
N ASP A 298 6.51 -18.52 -5.75
CA ASP A 298 6.83 -19.93 -5.57
C ASP A 298 5.69 -20.85 -6.01
N TYR A 299 4.44 -20.48 -5.68
CA TYR A 299 3.27 -21.24 -6.12
C TYR A 299 3.16 -21.26 -7.65
N ILE A 300 3.28 -20.09 -8.29
CA ILE A 300 3.15 -19.97 -9.75
C ILE A 300 4.29 -20.65 -10.49
N MET A 301 5.53 -20.56 -9.98
CA MET A 301 6.68 -21.24 -10.56
C MET A 301 6.50 -22.76 -10.57
N ASN A 302 5.85 -23.32 -9.55
CA ASN A 302 5.51 -24.75 -9.50
C ASN A 302 4.23 -25.10 -10.30
N ASN A 303 3.40 -24.11 -10.65
CA ASN A 303 2.09 -24.29 -11.31
C ASN A 303 1.96 -23.47 -12.61
N LEU A 304 3.01 -23.41 -13.43
CA LEU A 304 3.06 -22.60 -14.65
C LEU A 304 1.89 -22.84 -15.63
N CYS A 305 1.26 -24.02 -15.59
CA CYS A 305 0.09 -24.33 -16.39
C CYS A 305 -1.10 -23.39 -16.12
N GLN A 306 -1.19 -22.79 -14.93
CA GLN A 306 -2.22 -21.82 -14.57
C GLN A 306 -2.15 -20.54 -15.41
N LEU A 307 -0.95 -20.17 -15.88
CA LEU A 307 -0.79 -18.99 -16.73
C LEU A 307 -1.41 -19.20 -18.11
N ASN A 308 -1.48 -20.45 -18.60
CA ASN A 308 -1.92 -20.76 -19.97
C ASN A 308 -3.30 -20.18 -20.32
N SER A 309 -4.17 -20.00 -19.34
CA SER A 309 -5.51 -19.43 -19.52
C SER A 309 -5.47 -17.95 -19.95
N PHE A 310 -4.35 -17.25 -19.73
CA PHE A 310 -4.21 -15.83 -20.07
C PHE A 310 -2.85 -15.40 -20.67
N LEU A 311 -1.95 -16.34 -20.95
CA LEU A 311 -0.65 -16.02 -21.55
C LEU A 311 -0.73 -15.27 -22.88
N VAL A 312 -1.72 -15.58 -23.71
CA VAL A 312 -1.80 -15.05 -25.09
C VAL A 312 -2.07 -13.55 -25.11
N GLN A 313 -2.78 -13.03 -24.11
CA GLN A 313 -3.10 -11.60 -23.99
C GLN A 313 -2.10 -10.80 -23.13
N LEU A 314 -1.20 -11.46 -22.40
CA LEU A 314 -0.24 -10.78 -21.53
C LEU A 314 0.77 -9.95 -22.33
N LYS A 315 1.05 -8.74 -21.83
CA LYS A 315 2.11 -7.86 -22.33
C LYS A 315 3.31 -7.82 -21.39
N ALA A 316 3.05 -7.86 -20.09
CA ALA A 316 4.06 -7.83 -19.05
C ALA A 316 3.81 -8.95 -18.02
N LEU A 317 4.88 -9.68 -17.70
CA LEU A 317 4.91 -10.66 -16.62
C LEU A 317 6.14 -10.43 -15.75
N ASN A 318 5.92 -10.07 -14.49
CA ASN A 318 6.98 -9.91 -13.50
C ASN A 318 6.87 -11.05 -12.49
N VAL A 319 7.93 -11.84 -12.37
CA VAL A 319 8.00 -12.94 -11.39
C VAL A 319 9.31 -12.82 -10.65
N ARG A 320 9.23 -12.80 -9.32
CA ARG A 320 10.42 -12.77 -8.46
C ARG A 320 10.44 -13.96 -7.53
N PRO A 321 11.17 -15.04 -7.88
CA PRO A 321 11.30 -16.19 -7.00
C PRO A 321 12.05 -15.82 -5.72
N LEU A 322 11.78 -16.55 -4.65
CA LEU A 322 12.58 -16.51 -3.43
C LEU A 322 14.01 -16.96 -3.76
N LEU A 323 14.96 -16.02 -3.83
CA LEU A 323 16.37 -16.39 -3.88
C LEU A 323 16.73 -17.07 -2.57
N SER A 324 17.04 -18.37 -2.62
CA SER A 324 17.80 -18.99 -1.54
C SER A 324 19.12 -18.20 -1.36
N PRO A 325 19.58 -17.96 -0.12
CA PRO A 325 20.83 -17.24 0.06
C PRO A 325 21.96 -18.07 -0.56
N ALA A 326 22.49 -17.59 -1.69
CA ALA A 326 23.74 -18.08 -2.24
C ALA A 326 24.77 -18.12 -1.11
N PRO A 327 25.54 -19.22 -0.93
CA PRO A 327 26.57 -19.23 0.08
C PRO A 327 27.53 -18.08 -0.22
N ASN A 328 27.74 -17.22 0.78
CA ASN A 328 28.75 -16.17 0.76
C ASN A 328 30.13 -16.79 0.47
N LYS A 329 30.45 -16.96 -0.81
CA LYS A 329 31.81 -17.15 -1.31
C LYS A 329 31.87 -16.38 -2.62
N VAL A 330 32.21 -15.10 -2.50
CA VAL A 330 32.89 -14.39 -3.58
C VAL A 330 34.34 -14.87 -3.51
N PRO A 331 34.86 -15.68 -4.46
CA PRO A 331 36.29 -15.77 -4.62
C PRO A 331 36.73 -14.45 -5.23
N ARG A 332 37.43 -13.63 -4.44
CA ARG A 332 38.24 -12.56 -5.02
C ARG A 332 39.29 -13.22 -5.92
N ASN A 333 39.43 -12.66 -7.13
CA ASN A 333 40.52 -12.80 -8.09
C ASN A 333 40.18 -13.57 -9.36
N PHE A 334 39.78 -12.83 -10.41
CA PHE A 334 40.16 -13.14 -11.77
C PHE A 334 41.30 -12.21 -12.18
N THR A 335 42.53 -12.70 -12.15
CA THR A 335 43.62 -12.18 -12.99
C THR A 335 43.84 -13.16 -14.14
N LYS A 336 43.98 -12.58 -15.34
CA LYS A 336 44.18 -13.28 -16.62
C LYS A 336 45.40 -14.21 -16.59
N GLY A 337 45.22 -15.41 -17.16
CA GLY A 337 46.24 -16.06 -17.98
C GLY A 337 46.77 -17.41 -17.48
N LYS A 338 46.81 -18.35 -18.45
CA LYS A 338 47.61 -19.59 -18.57
C LYS A 338 46.94 -20.93 -18.22
N SER A 339 46.77 -21.71 -19.30
CA SER A 339 47.14 -23.11 -19.56
C SER A 339 47.09 -24.15 -18.43
N CYS A 340 46.46 -25.27 -18.76
CA CYS A 340 46.36 -26.54 -18.03
C CYS A 340 47.67 -27.03 -17.38
N THR A 341 47.54 -27.63 -16.18
CA THR A 341 48.08 -28.96 -15.82
C THR A 341 47.29 -29.53 -14.64
N HIS A 342 47.12 -30.86 -14.66
CA HIS A 342 46.54 -31.71 -13.62
C HIS A 342 47.07 -31.43 -12.21
N GLU A 343 46.19 -31.53 -11.20
CA GLU A 343 46.51 -32.26 -9.96
C GLU A 343 45.22 -32.62 -9.21
N PHE A 344 45.11 -33.90 -8.87
CA PHE A 344 44.07 -34.49 -8.03
C PHE A 344 44.31 -34.06 -6.58
N ALA A 345 43.28 -33.57 -5.91
CA ALA A 345 43.18 -33.62 -4.46
C ALA A 345 41.75 -34.06 -4.10
N GLU A 346 41.63 -35.32 -3.69
CA GLU A 346 40.44 -35.87 -3.07
C GLU A 346 40.26 -35.23 -1.68
N GLU A 347 39.31 -34.31 -1.55
CA GLU A 347 38.72 -33.99 -0.24
C GLU A 347 37.35 -34.66 -0.16
N LYS A 348 37.32 -35.80 0.55
CA LYS A 348 36.10 -36.45 1.03
C LYS A 348 35.49 -35.59 2.14
N GLU A 349 34.50 -34.75 1.83
CA GLU A 349 33.69 -34.09 2.85
C GLU A 349 32.19 -34.05 2.50
N SER A 350 31.41 -34.88 3.19
CA SER A 350 29.96 -34.77 3.44
C SER A 350 29.00 -34.61 2.24
N GLU A 351 28.87 -35.65 1.43
CA GLU A 351 27.99 -35.72 0.24
C GLU A 351 26.47 -35.55 0.51
N GLY A 352 25.99 -35.65 1.76
CA GLY A 352 24.55 -35.69 2.05
C GLY A 352 23.80 -34.34 2.05
N LYS A 353 24.47 -33.22 2.40
CA LYS A 353 23.83 -31.89 2.51
C LYS A 353 24.02 -31.00 1.28
N TYR A 354 25.11 -31.22 0.52
CA TYR A 354 25.42 -30.45 -0.68
C TYR A 354 24.67 -30.95 -1.92
N ASP A 355 24.35 -32.24 -2.00
CA ASP A 355 23.60 -32.81 -3.13
C ASP A 355 22.13 -32.32 -3.17
N GLY A 356 21.50 -32.16 -2.00
CA GLY A 356 20.15 -31.59 -1.88
C GLY A 356 20.08 -30.15 -2.38
N LYS A 357 21.00 -29.28 -1.93
CA LYS A 357 21.07 -27.88 -2.40
C LYS A 357 21.40 -27.77 -3.89
N ARG A 358 22.24 -28.68 -4.42
CA ARG A 358 22.58 -28.69 -5.85
C ARG A 358 21.39 -29.09 -6.72
N LYS A 359 20.59 -30.06 -6.27
CA LYS A 359 19.34 -30.47 -6.93
C LYS A 359 18.28 -29.36 -6.88
N GLU A 360 18.19 -28.65 -5.76
CA GLU A 360 17.29 -27.50 -5.59
C GLU A 360 17.64 -26.35 -6.54
N MET A 361 18.92 -25.98 -6.62
CA MET A 361 19.40 -24.96 -7.58
C MET A 361 19.16 -25.37 -9.05
N GLU A 362 19.38 -26.64 -9.41
CA GLU A 362 19.11 -27.10 -10.79
C GLU A 362 17.61 -27.10 -11.11
N HIS A 363 16.76 -27.42 -10.13
CA HIS A 363 15.30 -27.34 -10.27
C HIS A 363 14.82 -25.90 -10.49
N GLU A 364 15.27 -24.95 -9.66
CA GLU A 364 14.96 -23.52 -9.80
C GLU A 364 15.40 -22.98 -11.17
N ARG A 365 16.61 -23.35 -11.60
CA ARG A 365 17.13 -23.00 -12.92
C ARG A 365 16.26 -23.54 -14.05
N GLN A 366 15.81 -24.79 -13.95
CA GLN A 366 14.95 -25.40 -14.96
C GLN A 366 13.58 -24.73 -15.03
N LEU A 367 13.00 -24.34 -13.88
CA LEU A 367 11.75 -23.56 -13.83
C LEU A 367 11.91 -22.18 -14.48
N GLY A 368 13.02 -21.50 -14.18
CA GLY A 368 13.36 -20.22 -14.80
C GLY A 368 13.46 -20.31 -16.33
N LEU A 369 14.15 -21.32 -16.84
CA LEU A 369 14.27 -21.58 -18.28
C LEU A 369 12.92 -21.91 -18.92
N ASN A 370 12.05 -22.66 -18.24
CA ASN A 370 10.71 -22.97 -18.73
C ASN A 370 9.86 -21.70 -18.86
N LEU A 371 9.90 -20.82 -17.86
CA LEU A 371 9.18 -19.54 -17.88
C LEU A 371 9.74 -18.59 -18.94
N GLN A 372 11.06 -18.49 -19.09
CA GLN A 372 11.68 -17.70 -20.16
C GLN A 372 11.25 -18.16 -21.55
N ARG A 373 11.24 -19.48 -21.80
CA ARG A 373 10.75 -20.06 -23.07
C ARG A 373 9.28 -19.72 -23.31
N LEU A 374 8.46 -19.78 -22.26
CA LEU A 374 7.04 -19.44 -22.29
C LEU A 374 6.82 -17.98 -22.69
N CYS A 375 7.55 -17.05 -22.05
CA CYS A 375 7.48 -15.62 -22.34
C CYS A 375 7.98 -15.31 -23.76
N TRP A 376 9.10 -15.91 -24.17
CA TRP A 376 9.66 -15.71 -25.51
C TRP A 376 8.69 -16.18 -26.60
N LYS A 377 8.07 -17.36 -26.43
CA LYS A 377 7.09 -17.92 -27.39
C LYS A 377 5.88 -16.99 -27.59
N ASN A 378 5.49 -16.24 -26.55
CA ASN A 378 4.31 -15.37 -26.57
C ASN A 378 4.65 -13.88 -26.68
N SER A 379 5.92 -13.51 -26.95
CA SER A 379 6.37 -12.11 -27.01
C SER A 379 6.03 -11.26 -25.76
N ILE A 380 6.05 -11.91 -24.58
CA ILE A 380 5.76 -11.26 -23.29
C ILE A 380 7.03 -10.59 -22.76
N THR A 381 6.93 -9.34 -22.33
CA THR A 381 8.03 -8.67 -21.63
C THR A 381 8.13 -9.29 -20.23
N CYS A 382 9.22 -10.01 -19.98
CA CYS A 382 9.43 -10.67 -18.69
C CYS A 382 10.54 -9.99 -17.91
N TYR A 383 10.21 -9.57 -16.69
CA TYR A 383 11.19 -9.02 -15.75
C TYR A 383 11.47 -10.05 -14.67
N PHE A 384 12.74 -10.48 -14.59
CA PHE A 384 13.26 -11.29 -13.50
C PHE A 384 14.17 -10.40 -12.66
N GLU A 385 13.86 -10.25 -11.38
CA GLU A 385 14.83 -9.71 -10.42
C GLU A 385 15.39 -10.83 -9.56
N GLY A 386 16.61 -11.24 -9.89
CA GLY A 386 17.37 -12.29 -9.23
C GLY A 386 18.34 -12.95 -10.21
N THR A 387 19.48 -13.45 -9.72
CA THR A 387 20.38 -14.32 -10.48
C THR A 387 19.94 -15.76 -10.26
N PHE A 388 19.56 -16.47 -11.33
CA PHE A 388 19.39 -17.93 -11.31
C PHE A 388 20.71 -18.65 -11.05
#